data_AF-Q6LJI4-F1
#
_entry.id   AF-Q6LJI4-F1
#
_cell.length_a   1.000
_cell.length_b   1.000
_cell.length_c   1.000
_cell.angle_alpha   90.00
_cell.angle_beta   90.00
_cell.angle_gamma   90.00
#
_symmetry.space_group_name_H-M   'P 1'
#
loop_
_entity.id
_entity.type
_entity.pdbx_description
1 polymer ?
#
loop_
_entity_poly.entity_id
_entity_poly.type
_entity_poly.pdbx_seq_one_letter_code
_entity_poly.pdbx_strand_id
1 'polypeptide(L)'
;MSSTEQIKFRTDICYVPSLGILKSADSTQKLNLSEQYILAYLIENYGRPVTKNELLKAGWPDRIVTEASLFQVIRALRVKLHEEKKGDIIETLPRVGYQIRDFVREEVNLNTHVEQTNSDKKKSPLFIGCAFSGAVAIAGLSYYFIPEPVPTPDKYIITEDVISTNQLTLIGKTKADIIDLRTKSIEIYKEHKMLFDPSLIIERRIIGYKNNDLYSFAWCRLNDQDNCIESSDFSYTVTAENWEQFSGFLSKNMKTYRETPIIQTELAREPTAQSFMNYLDGSGIHSKVIHYYISKEQSGALNYSFMSFITENNSDYHHALSIRAASAQEYDKTQSQFLKTIIITPEMFHWSYQPSKEIIESKSVALTTEKTMQDTYLNNTPTFTYLVYQQDYLNLILSDDTGLYWLHNSEKDNKSLESTVDPENTYQD
;
A
#
# COMPACT_ATOMS: atom_id res chain seq x y z
N MET A 1 -7.40 8.54 43.06
CA MET A 1 -8.51 9.40 42.61
C MET A 1 -8.01 10.09 41.35
N SER A 2 -8.47 9.66 40.17
CA SER A 2 -8.05 10.28 38.90
C SER A 2 -9.17 11.22 38.46
N SER A 3 -9.15 12.47 38.93
CA SER A 3 -9.91 13.52 38.26
C SER A 3 -9.28 13.74 36.89
N THR A 4 -10.08 13.73 35.84
CA THR A 4 -9.60 14.02 34.49
C THR A 4 -10.07 15.41 34.11
N GLU A 5 -9.13 16.29 33.74
CA GLU A 5 -9.44 17.62 33.22
C GLU A 5 -10.23 17.48 31.92
N GLN A 6 -11.34 18.18 31.82
CA GLN A 6 -12.19 18.28 30.65
C GLN A 6 -12.38 19.75 30.29
N ILE A 7 -12.30 20.05 28.99
CA ILE A 7 -12.38 21.40 28.47
C ILE A 7 -13.67 21.49 27.67
N LYS A 8 -14.64 22.21 28.21
CA LYS A 8 -15.93 22.42 27.58
C LYS A 8 -15.91 23.68 26.75
N PHE A 9 -16.22 23.58 25.47
CA PHE A 9 -16.37 24.74 24.60
C PHE A 9 -17.78 25.32 24.72
N ARG A 10 -18.04 26.44 24.04
CA ARG A 10 -19.39 27.02 23.96
C ARG A 10 -20.38 26.11 23.22
N THR A 11 -19.88 25.22 22.38
CA THR A 11 -20.67 24.14 21.75
C THR A 11 -20.88 22.99 22.75
N ASP A 12 -21.75 22.03 22.43
CA ASP A 12 -21.95 20.82 23.24
C ASP A 12 -20.76 19.84 23.19
N ILE A 13 -19.59 20.32 22.77
CA ILE A 13 -18.36 19.54 22.62
C ILE A 13 -17.42 19.79 23.80
N CYS A 14 -16.90 18.70 24.34
CA CYS A 14 -15.92 18.70 25.40
C CYS A 14 -14.64 17.97 24.97
N TYR A 15 -13.49 18.62 25.10
CA TYR A 15 -12.19 18.01 24.87
C TYR A 15 -11.65 17.38 26.16
N VAL A 16 -11.14 16.15 26.07
CA VAL A 16 -10.45 15.47 27.18
C VAL A 16 -8.98 15.33 26.80
N PRO A 17 -8.08 16.22 27.28
CA PRO A 17 -6.69 16.28 26.84
C PRO A 17 -5.93 14.98 27.06
N SER A 18 -6.10 14.33 28.22
CA SER A 18 -5.40 13.09 28.58
C SER A 18 -5.70 11.90 27.67
N LEU A 19 -6.84 11.95 26.95
CA LEU A 19 -7.28 10.90 26.04
C LEU A 19 -7.19 11.32 24.56
N GLY A 20 -6.97 12.61 24.27
CA GLY A 20 -6.94 13.13 22.90
C GLY A 20 -8.29 13.01 22.17
N ILE A 21 -9.41 13.11 22.89
CA ILE A 21 -10.77 12.91 22.33
C ILE A 21 -11.67 14.13 22.53
N LEU A 22 -12.57 14.35 21.58
CA LEU A 22 -13.73 15.24 21.69
C LEU A 22 -14.97 14.40 21.99
N LYS A 23 -15.74 14.80 23.01
CA LYS A 23 -17.00 14.18 23.43
C LYS A 23 -18.15 15.14 23.14
N SER A 24 -19.21 14.63 22.53
CA SER A 24 -20.53 15.25 22.43
C SER A 24 -21.55 14.39 23.18
N ALA A 25 -22.80 14.85 23.29
CA ALA A 25 -23.90 14.04 23.84
C ALA A 25 -24.06 12.71 23.08
N ASP A 26 -23.85 12.71 21.76
CA ASP A 26 -24.17 11.59 20.88
C ASP A 26 -22.95 10.87 20.28
N SER A 27 -21.72 11.39 20.46
CA SER A 27 -20.53 10.80 19.84
C SER A 27 -19.22 11.12 20.56
N THR A 28 -18.23 10.25 20.40
CA THR A 28 -16.84 10.48 20.83
C THR A 28 -15.92 10.36 19.62
N GLN A 29 -15.11 11.39 19.36
CA GLN A 29 -14.20 11.46 18.22
C GLN A 29 -12.76 11.58 18.69
N LYS A 30 -11.86 10.75 18.15
CA LYS A 30 -10.43 10.84 18.42
C LYS A 30 -9.77 11.89 17.53
N LEU A 31 -8.91 12.72 18.13
CA LEU A 31 -8.08 13.67 17.40
C LEU A 31 -6.77 13.01 16.97
N ASN A 32 -6.24 13.36 15.79
CA ASN A 32 -4.88 12.98 15.42
C ASN A 32 -3.84 13.79 16.22
N LEU A 33 -2.56 13.41 16.18
CA LEU A 33 -1.53 14.06 17.01
C LEU A 33 -1.39 15.56 16.74
N SER A 34 -1.38 15.97 15.48
CA SER A 34 -1.25 17.40 15.13
C SER A 34 -2.49 18.22 15.54
N GLU A 35 -3.69 17.65 15.42
CA GLU A 35 -4.93 18.23 15.94
C GLU A 35 -4.88 18.39 17.47
N GLN A 36 -4.43 17.36 18.19
CA GLN A 36 -4.25 17.41 19.64
C GLN A 36 -3.26 18.49 20.04
N TYR A 37 -2.08 18.50 19.43
CA TYR A 37 -1.03 19.47 19.75
C TYR A 37 -1.44 20.90 19.42
N ILE A 38 -2.07 21.14 18.27
CA ILE A 38 -2.56 22.47 17.90
C ILE A 38 -3.67 22.92 18.84
N LEU A 39 -4.64 22.06 19.14
CA LEU A 39 -5.75 22.41 20.03
C LEU A 39 -5.25 22.68 21.45
N ALA A 40 -4.40 21.80 22.00
CA ALA A 40 -3.79 22.00 23.31
C ALA A 40 -2.98 23.30 23.36
N TYR A 41 -2.13 23.56 22.37
CA TYR A 41 -1.30 24.76 22.32
C TYR A 41 -2.14 26.05 22.27
N LEU A 42 -3.25 26.04 21.52
CA LEU A 42 -4.18 27.17 21.48
C LEU A 42 -4.91 27.40 22.81
N ILE A 43 -5.26 26.32 23.53
CA ILE A 43 -5.91 26.37 24.84
C ILE A 43 -4.93 26.86 25.92
N GLU A 44 -3.69 26.39 25.88
CA GLU A 44 -2.63 26.81 26.81
C GLU A 44 -2.27 28.29 26.63
N ASN A 45 -2.32 28.78 25.39
CA ASN A 45 -2.08 30.18 25.05
C ASN A 45 -3.37 31.02 25.00
N TYR A 46 -4.42 30.62 25.72
CA TYR A 46 -5.68 31.35 25.76
C TYR A 46 -5.48 32.82 26.14
N GLY A 47 -6.22 33.71 25.46
CA GLY A 47 -6.09 35.16 25.63
C GLY A 47 -4.93 35.80 24.85
N ARG A 48 -4.08 35.00 24.19
CA ARG A 48 -3.01 35.50 23.31
C ARG A 48 -3.20 35.01 21.86
N PRO A 49 -3.06 35.89 20.85
CA PRO A 49 -2.91 35.47 19.46
C PRO A 49 -1.69 34.58 19.28
N VAL A 50 -1.89 33.37 18.75
CA VAL A 50 -0.81 32.45 18.39
C VAL A 50 -0.50 32.58 16.91
N THR A 51 0.76 32.78 16.58
CA THR A 51 1.21 32.93 15.20
C THR A 51 1.20 31.60 14.45
N LYS A 52 1.12 31.65 13.12
CA LYS A 52 1.20 30.44 12.28
C LYS A 52 2.49 29.67 12.51
N ASN A 53 3.62 30.35 12.67
CA ASN A 53 4.92 29.72 12.90
C ASN A 53 4.98 28.99 14.24
N GLU A 54 4.36 29.53 15.29
CA GLU A 54 4.24 28.85 16.58
C GLU A 54 3.39 27.57 16.46
N LEU A 55 2.26 27.63 15.76
CA LEU A 55 1.41 26.46 15.55
C LEU A 55 2.04 25.40 14.64
N LEU A 56 2.82 25.82 13.63
CA LEU A 56 3.58 24.90 12.78
C LEU A 56 4.62 24.14 13.60
N LYS A 57 5.31 24.80 14.53
CA LYS A 57 6.28 24.15 15.43
C LYS A 57 5.58 23.26 16.47
N ALA A 58 4.46 23.72 17.04
CA ALA A 58 3.74 22.97 18.07
C ALA A 58 3.04 21.73 17.50
N GLY A 59 2.38 21.84 16.36
CA GLY A 59 1.66 20.73 15.72
C GLY A 59 2.56 19.64 15.13
N TRP A 60 3.81 19.99 14.85
CA TRP A 60 4.80 19.14 14.16
C TRP A 60 6.22 19.37 14.71
N PRO A 61 6.52 19.00 15.97
CA PRO A 61 7.81 19.29 16.61
C PRO A 61 9.01 18.70 15.83
N ASP A 62 8.84 17.54 15.20
CA ASP A 62 9.91 16.83 14.49
C ASP A 62 9.73 16.82 12.96
N ARG A 63 8.86 17.68 12.39
CA ARG A 63 8.57 17.69 10.95
C ARG A 63 8.46 19.11 10.40
N ILE A 64 9.07 19.36 9.24
CA ILE A 64 8.89 20.61 8.50
C ILE A 64 7.65 20.47 7.63
N VAL A 65 6.60 21.22 7.94
CA VAL A 65 5.34 21.25 7.17
C VAL A 65 5.04 22.67 6.66
N THR A 66 4.18 22.77 5.66
CA THR A 66 3.78 24.07 5.08
C THR A 66 2.54 24.65 5.79
N GLU A 67 2.27 25.94 5.57
CA GLU A 67 1.04 26.58 6.07
C GLU A 67 -0.25 25.87 5.58
N ALA A 68 -0.20 25.17 4.45
CA ALA A 68 -1.35 24.41 3.94
C ALA A 68 -1.80 23.31 4.92
N SER A 69 -0.84 22.62 5.55
CA SER A 69 -1.11 21.61 6.58
C SER A 69 -1.78 22.23 7.82
N LEU A 70 -1.32 23.40 8.24
CA LEU A 70 -1.94 24.16 9.32
C LEU A 70 -3.39 24.55 8.97
N PHE A 71 -3.64 25.01 7.74
CA PHE A 71 -5.00 25.34 7.29
C PHE A 71 -5.94 24.13 7.32
N GLN A 72 -5.46 22.95 6.91
CA GLN A 72 -6.24 21.71 6.96
C GLN A 72 -6.58 21.30 8.39
N VAL A 73 -5.59 21.32 9.30
CA VAL A 73 -5.83 20.98 10.71
C VAL A 73 -6.82 21.95 11.36
N ILE A 74 -6.66 23.26 11.15
CA ILE A 74 -7.61 24.24 11.68
C ILE A 74 -9.01 24.01 11.11
N ARG A 75 -9.14 23.70 9.80
CA ARG A 75 -10.43 23.39 9.19
C ARG A 75 -11.05 22.13 9.82
N ALA A 76 -10.27 21.07 10.00
CA ALA A 76 -10.73 19.82 10.61
C ALA A 76 -11.18 20.04 12.06
N LEU A 77 -10.39 20.75 12.86
CA LEU A 77 -10.74 21.10 14.24
C LEU A 77 -12.06 21.88 14.31
N ARG A 78 -12.28 22.88 13.46
CA ARG A 78 -13.55 23.63 13.43
C ARG A 78 -14.75 22.74 13.15
N VAL A 79 -14.62 21.80 12.22
CA VAL A 79 -15.68 20.82 11.91
C VAL A 79 -15.94 19.91 13.12
N LYS A 80 -14.89 19.35 13.73
CA LYS A 80 -15.02 18.43 14.88
C LYS A 80 -15.51 19.13 16.16
N LEU A 81 -15.23 20.42 16.31
CA LEU A 81 -15.72 21.25 17.42
C LEU A 81 -17.16 21.75 17.20
N HIS A 82 -17.79 21.39 16.08
CA HIS A 82 -19.13 21.81 15.67
C HIS A 82 -19.29 23.34 15.64
N GLU A 83 -18.31 24.06 15.07
CA GLU A 83 -18.48 25.51 14.83
C GLU A 83 -19.62 25.76 13.84
N GLU A 84 -20.65 26.52 14.25
CA GLU A 84 -21.74 26.94 13.36
C GLU A 84 -21.28 28.04 12.39
N LYS A 85 -20.46 28.98 12.89
CA LYS A 85 -19.82 30.03 12.10
C LYS A 85 -18.31 29.94 12.30
N LYS A 86 -17.60 30.13 11.19
CA LYS A 86 -16.13 30.15 11.18
C LYS A 86 -15.63 31.20 12.18
N GLY A 87 -14.92 30.76 13.20
CA GLY A 87 -14.39 31.66 14.23
C GLY A 87 -15.19 31.71 15.53
N ASP A 88 -16.15 30.81 15.72
CA ASP A 88 -16.90 30.72 16.98
C ASP A 88 -16.01 30.22 18.13
N ILE A 89 -15.11 29.26 17.87
CA ILE A 89 -14.19 28.72 18.87
C ILE A 89 -12.76 29.09 18.53
N ILE A 90 -12.29 28.74 17.33
CA ILE A 90 -10.97 29.05 16.78
C ILE A 90 -11.10 30.24 15.84
N GLU A 91 -10.80 31.43 16.33
CA GLU A 91 -10.80 32.67 15.56
C GLU A 91 -9.55 32.78 14.67
N THR A 92 -9.72 33.28 13.45
CA THR A 92 -8.60 33.65 12.57
C THR A 92 -8.36 35.14 12.66
N LEU A 93 -7.16 35.52 13.07
CA LEU A 93 -6.69 36.90 13.11
C LEU A 93 -5.86 37.17 11.85
N PRO A 94 -6.37 37.97 10.88
CA PRO A 94 -5.67 38.22 9.61
C PRO A 94 -4.24 38.71 9.85
N ARG A 95 -3.28 38.13 9.12
CA ARG A 95 -1.85 38.44 9.19
C ARG A 95 -1.15 38.14 10.53
N VAL A 96 -1.85 37.59 11.51
CA VAL A 96 -1.29 37.20 12.82
C VAL A 96 -1.29 35.68 12.98
N GLY A 97 -2.47 35.05 12.95
CA GLY A 97 -2.60 33.62 13.18
C GLY A 97 -3.98 33.24 13.73
N TYR A 98 -4.01 32.52 14.84
CA TYR A 98 -5.23 31.96 15.43
C TYR A 98 -5.30 32.14 16.93
N GLN A 99 -6.51 32.14 17.47
CA GLN A 99 -6.76 32.24 18.90
C GLN A 99 -8.03 31.46 19.26
N ILE A 100 -8.10 30.90 20.47
CA ILE A 100 -9.35 30.37 21.02
C ILE A 100 -10.12 31.47 21.74
N ARG A 101 -11.43 31.56 21.48
CA ARG A 101 -12.29 32.63 21.99
C ARG A 101 -12.80 32.41 23.39
N ASP A 102 -13.30 31.21 23.70
CA ASP A 102 -13.88 30.91 25.00
C ASP A 102 -13.94 29.40 25.25
N PHE A 103 -13.65 28.98 26.49
CA PHE A 103 -13.81 27.61 27.00
C PHE A 103 -13.84 27.62 28.52
N VAL A 104 -14.40 26.55 29.10
CA VAL A 104 -14.44 26.31 30.54
C VAL A 104 -13.65 25.03 30.85
N ARG A 105 -12.76 25.10 31.86
CA ARG A 105 -12.06 23.92 32.39
C ARG A 105 -12.87 23.35 33.54
N GLU A 106 -13.24 22.08 33.44
CA GLU A 106 -13.99 21.34 34.44
C GLU A 106 -13.17 20.11 34.86
N GLU A 107 -13.12 19.83 36.16
CA GLU A 107 -12.58 18.58 36.66
C GLU A 107 -13.72 17.57 36.81
N VAL A 108 -13.70 16.51 36.00
CA VAL A 108 -14.72 15.46 36.08
C VAL A 108 -14.16 14.29 36.89
N ASN A 109 -14.82 13.98 38.00
CA ASN A 109 -14.61 12.74 38.73
C ASN A 109 -15.31 11.59 37.97
N LEU A 110 -14.54 10.58 37.56
CA LEU A 110 -15.00 9.44 36.76
C LEU A 110 -16.01 8.48 37.46
N ASN A 111 -16.70 8.88 38.52
CA ASN A 111 -17.57 8.00 39.30
C ASN A 111 -19.08 8.28 39.20
N THR A 112 -19.55 9.14 38.30
CA THR A 112 -20.99 9.43 38.18
C THR A 112 -21.43 9.47 36.72
N HIS A 113 -21.75 8.30 36.19
CA HIS A 113 -22.95 8.04 35.37
C HIS A 113 -23.14 6.52 35.24
N VAL A 114 -23.50 5.88 36.36
CA VAL A 114 -24.35 4.69 36.34
C VAL A 114 -25.54 5.05 37.22
N GLU A 115 -26.48 5.82 36.68
CA GLU A 115 -27.80 5.91 37.28
C GLU A 115 -28.50 4.57 37.05
N GLN A 116 -28.32 3.70 38.03
CA GLN A 116 -29.25 2.61 38.29
C GLN A 116 -30.60 3.24 38.62
N THR A 117 -31.54 3.21 37.68
CA THR A 117 -32.95 3.38 38.00
C THR A 117 -33.42 2.14 38.75
N ASN A 118 -33.29 2.16 40.08
CA ASN A 118 -33.96 1.22 40.97
C ASN A 118 -35.22 1.91 41.51
N SER A 119 -36.39 1.52 40.98
CA SER A 119 -37.70 1.89 41.51
C SER A 119 -38.34 0.62 42.07
N ASP A 120 -38.44 0.55 43.39
CA ASP A 120 -39.12 -0.53 44.11
C ASP A 120 -40.65 -0.54 43.87
N LYS A 121 -41.12 -1.70 43.41
CA LYS A 121 -42.43 -2.36 43.66
C LYS A 121 -43.72 -1.54 43.53
N LYS A 122 -44.48 -1.85 42.47
CA LYS A 122 -45.93 -2.10 42.58
C LYS A 122 -46.37 -3.22 41.64
N LYS A 123 -47.20 -4.12 42.15
CA LYS A 123 -47.62 -5.40 41.54
C LYS A 123 -48.45 -5.19 40.26
N SER A 124 -48.13 -5.91 39.18
CA SER A 124 -49.12 -6.48 38.25
C SER A 124 -48.52 -7.69 37.51
N PRO A 125 -49.30 -8.75 37.22
CA PRO A 125 -48.82 -9.89 36.44
C PRO A 125 -48.98 -9.62 34.93
N LEU A 126 -48.34 -10.46 34.12
CA LEU A 126 -48.42 -10.55 32.65
C LEU A 126 -47.69 -9.43 31.87
N PHE A 127 -46.63 -9.77 31.12
CA PHE A 127 -46.76 -10.34 29.78
C PHE A 127 -45.41 -10.93 29.30
N ILE A 128 -45.51 -12.13 28.74
CA ILE A 128 -44.48 -12.85 28.02
C ILE A 128 -44.19 -12.07 26.74
N GLY A 129 -42.93 -11.69 26.50
CA GLY A 129 -42.50 -11.21 25.19
C GLY A 129 -41.47 -10.10 25.20
N CYS A 130 -40.21 -10.40 25.55
CA CYS A 130 -39.04 -9.59 25.17
C CYS A 130 -37.73 -10.39 25.33
N ALA A 131 -37.72 -11.67 24.97
CA ALA A 131 -36.49 -12.47 24.91
C ALA A 131 -35.76 -12.38 23.56
N PHE A 132 -36.32 -11.69 22.56
CA PHE A 132 -35.76 -11.61 21.20
C PHE A 132 -35.05 -10.30 20.85
N SER A 133 -35.28 -9.19 21.58
CA SER A 133 -34.67 -7.89 21.26
C SER A 133 -33.29 -7.69 21.92
N GLY A 134 -33.07 -8.25 23.11
CA GLY A 134 -31.78 -8.14 23.82
C GLY A 134 -30.65 -8.91 23.13
N ALA A 135 -30.95 -10.06 22.52
CA ALA A 135 -29.96 -10.85 21.78
C ALA A 135 -29.49 -10.15 20.49
N VAL A 136 -30.38 -9.41 19.80
CA VAL A 136 -30.03 -8.67 18.57
C VAL A 136 -29.17 -7.44 18.89
N ALA A 137 -29.41 -6.75 20.02
CA ALA A 137 -28.59 -5.62 20.44
C ALA A 137 -27.17 -6.06 20.87
N ILE A 138 -27.05 -7.18 21.58
CA ILE A 138 -25.74 -7.74 21.98
C ILE A 138 -25.01 -8.36 20.77
N ALA A 139 -25.72 -8.99 19.84
CA ALA A 139 -25.14 -9.46 18.57
C ALA A 139 -24.70 -8.29 17.67
N GLY A 140 -25.47 -7.20 17.62
CA GLY A 140 -25.12 -6.00 16.85
C GLY A 140 -23.94 -5.24 17.42
N LEU A 141 -23.81 -5.16 18.75
CA LEU A 141 -22.65 -4.55 19.42
C LEU A 141 -21.40 -5.44 19.31
N SER A 142 -21.54 -6.77 19.36
CA SER A 142 -20.41 -7.68 19.14
C SER A 142 -19.94 -7.68 17.70
N TYR A 143 -20.82 -7.50 16.70
CA TYR A 143 -20.44 -7.36 15.28
C TYR A 143 -19.51 -6.16 15.03
N TYR A 144 -19.69 -5.05 15.75
CA TYR A 144 -18.81 -3.88 15.67
C TYR A 144 -17.42 -4.09 16.32
N PHE A 145 -17.28 -5.08 17.19
CA PHE A 145 -16.02 -5.44 17.85
C PHE A 145 -15.39 -6.72 17.29
N ILE A 146 -15.95 -7.31 16.23
CA ILE A 146 -15.24 -8.35 15.48
C ILE A 146 -14.14 -7.60 14.70
N PRO A 147 -12.85 -7.78 15.04
CA PRO A 147 -11.79 -7.28 14.17
C PRO A 147 -12.06 -7.82 12.77
N GLU A 148 -12.00 -6.95 11.76
CA GLU A 148 -12.17 -7.40 10.37
C GLU A 148 -11.27 -8.63 10.17
N PRO A 149 -11.79 -9.71 9.56
CA PRO A 149 -11.01 -10.91 9.37
C PRO A 149 -9.72 -10.50 8.67
N VAL A 150 -8.58 -10.78 9.31
CA VAL A 150 -7.27 -10.51 8.73
C VAL A 150 -7.28 -11.16 7.36
N PRO A 151 -7.06 -10.38 6.27
CA PRO A 151 -7.12 -10.94 4.94
C PRO A 151 -6.12 -12.10 4.86
N THR A 152 -6.49 -13.15 4.15
CA THR A 152 -5.63 -14.33 3.98
C THR A 152 -5.07 -14.32 2.57
N PRO A 153 -3.80 -14.69 2.38
CA PRO A 153 -3.22 -14.78 1.05
C PRO A 153 -3.94 -15.84 0.23
N ASP A 154 -3.98 -15.61 -1.08
CA ASP A 154 -4.53 -16.57 -2.02
C ASP A 154 -3.68 -17.83 -2.07
N LYS A 155 -4.34 -18.94 -2.40
CA LYS A 155 -3.66 -20.22 -2.62
C LYS A 155 -3.37 -20.44 -4.09
N TYR A 156 -2.14 -20.83 -4.39
CA TYR A 156 -1.67 -21.11 -5.73
C TYR A 156 -1.29 -22.58 -5.87
N ILE A 157 -1.42 -23.09 -7.11
CA ILE A 157 -0.75 -24.29 -7.56
C ILE A 157 0.57 -23.83 -8.16
N ILE A 158 1.68 -24.38 -7.68
CA ILE A 158 3.03 -24.12 -8.16
C ILE A 158 3.56 -25.44 -8.72
N THR A 159 4.08 -25.42 -9.94
CA THR A 159 4.61 -26.62 -10.61
C THR A 159 5.94 -26.29 -11.27
N GLU A 160 6.97 -27.06 -10.92
CA GLU A 160 8.26 -27.02 -11.58
C GLU A 160 8.27 -27.99 -12.77
N ASP A 161 8.87 -27.58 -13.88
CA ASP A 161 9.08 -28.36 -15.09
C ASP A 161 10.40 -27.93 -15.77
N VAL A 162 10.78 -28.65 -16.82
CA VAL A 162 11.98 -28.34 -17.61
C VAL A 162 11.65 -28.40 -19.09
N ILE A 163 12.04 -27.35 -19.82
CA ILE A 163 11.99 -27.33 -21.29
C ILE A 163 13.42 -27.27 -21.82
N SER A 164 13.90 -28.39 -22.35
CA SER A 164 15.30 -28.57 -22.74
C SER A 164 16.24 -28.42 -21.54
N THR A 165 16.91 -27.28 -21.38
CA THR A 165 17.75 -26.96 -20.22
C THR A 165 17.20 -25.75 -19.44
N ASN A 166 16.02 -25.25 -19.81
CA ASN A 166 15.40 -24.11 -19.14
C ASN A 166 14.60 -24.60 -17.93
N GLN A 167 14.84 -24.01 -16.78
CA GLN A 167 14.08 -24.23 -15.55
C GLN A 167 12.75 -23.47 -15.67
N LEU A 168 11.62 -24.16 -15.56
CA LEU A 168 10.29 -23.58 -15.71
C LEU A 168 9.48 -23.71 -14.42
N THR A 169 9.07 -22.58 -13.85
CA THR A 169 8.16 -22.54 -12.70
C THR A 169 6.81 -21.98 -13.16
N LEU A 170 5.72 -22.73 -12.95
CA LEU A 170 4.37 -22.36 -13.36
C LEU A 170 3.49 -22.11 -12.14
N ILE A 171 2.82 -20.96 -12.11
CA ILE A 171 2.01 -20.50 -10.99
C ILE A 171 0.61 -20.16 -11.49
N GLY A 172 -0.43 -20.72 -10.86
CA GLY A 172 -1.82 -20.43 -11.21
C GLY A 172 -2.79 -20.82 -10.10
N LYS A 173 -4.05 -20.38 -10.19
CA LYS A 173 -5.08 -20.70 -9.17
C LYS A 173 -5.75 -22.06 -9.42
N THR A 174 -5.71 -22.55 -10.66
CA THR A 174 -6.32 -23.82 -11.06
C THR A 174 -5.35 -24.72 -11.84
N LYS A 175 -5.66 -26.02 -11.91
CA LYS A 175 -4.88 -26.95 -12.75
C LYS A 175 -4.94 -26.60 -14.24
N ALA A 176 -6.06 -26.02 -14.69
CA ALA A 176 -6.21 -25.57 -16.07
C ALA A 176 -5.23 -24.44 -16.39
N ASP A 177 -4.97 -23.54 -15.44
CA ASP A 177 -3.99 -22.46 -15.61
C ASP A 177 -2.57 -23.01 -15.82
N ILE A 178 -2.18 -24.01 -15.03
CA ILE A 178 -0.88 -24.66 -15.16
C ILE A 178 -0.73 -25.34 -16.52
N ILE A 179 -1.74 -26.09 -16.97
CA ILE A 179 -1.73 -26.77 -18.26
C ILE A 179 -1.61 -25.76 -19.42
N ASP A 180 -2.36 -24.68 -19.34
CA ASP A 180 -2.36 -23.62 -20.35
C ASP A 180 -1.01 -22.90 -20.42
N LEU A 181 -0.46 -22.46 -19.28
CA LEU A 181 0.88 -21.86 -19.19
C LEU A 181 1.95 -22.78 -19.76
N ARG A 182 1.91 -24.07 -19.41
CA ARG A 182 2.85 -25.07 -19.91
C ARG A 182 2.78 -25.22 -21.42
N THR A 183 1.57 -25.35 -21.96
CA THR A 183 1.33 -25.53 -23.40
C THR A 183 1.88 -24.35 -24.19
N LYS A 184 1.50 -23.14 -23.77
CA LYS A 184 1.97 -21.87 -24.32
C LYS A 184 3.49 -21.71 -24.27
N SER A 185 4.12 -22.08 -23.15
CA SER A 185 5.59 -22.02 -22.99
C SER A 185 6.30 -22.97 -23.96
N ILE A 186 5.77 -24.18 -24.16
CA ILE A 186 6.32 -25.17 -25.10
C ILE A 186 6.16 -24.69 -26.55
N GLU A 187 5.03 -24.09 -26.91
CA GLU A 187 4.79 -23.53 -28.24
C GLU A 187 5.77 -22.42 -28.57
N ILE A 188 5.94 -21.44 -27.66
CA ILE A 188 6.92 -20.37 -27.83
C ILE A 188 8.33 -20.94 -28.00
N TYR A 189 8.74 -21.90 -27.16
CA TYR A 189 10.07 -22.51 -27.28
C TYR A 189 10.27 -23.21 -28.64
N LYS A 190 9.26 -23.93 -29.13
CA LYS A 190 9.32 -24.60 -30.43
C LYS A 190 9.48 -23.60 -31.57
N GLU A 191 8.72 -22.51 -31.55
CA GLU A 191 8.81 -21.45 -32.57
C GLU A 191 10.17 -20.74 -32.53
N HIS A 192 10.65 -20.39 -31.33
CA HIS A 192 11.93 -19.73 -31.14
C HIS A 192 13.09 -20.60 -31.64
N LYS A 193 13.05 -21.91 -31.37
CA LYS A 193 14.01 -22.90 -31.88
C LYS A 193 14.00 -23.05 -33.41
N MET A 194 12.89 -22.76 -34.08
CA MET A 194 12.83 -22.76 -35.55
C MET A 194 13.47 -21.51 -36.17
N LEU A 195 13.50 -20.40 -35.44
CA LEU A 195 13.93 -19.09 -35.94
C LEU A 195 15.36 -18.73 -35.51
N PHE A 196 15.84 -19.25 -34.38
CA PHE A 196 17.12 -18.88 -33.77
C PHE A 196 18.00 -20.10 -33.45
N ASP A 197 19.29 -19.85 -33.24
CA ASP A 197 20.23 -20.87 -32.77
C ASP A 197 19.78 -21.41 -31.39
N PRO A 198 19.61 -22.74 -31.23
CA PRO A 198 19.21 -23.35 -29.96
C PRO A 198 20.09 -22.95 -28.77
N SER A 199 21.37 -22.63 -28.98
CA SER A 199 22.30 -22.22 -27.93
C SER A 199 21.96 -20.85 -27.30
N LEU A 200 21.15 -20.02 -27.96
CA LEU A 200 20.77 -18.69 -27.46
C LEU A 200 19.50 -18.71 -26.59
N ILE A 201 18.83 -19.86 -26.52
CA ILE A 201 17.47 -20.01 -25.98
C ILE A 201 17.41 -21.07 -24.88
N ILE A 202 18.58 -21.42 -24.36
CA ILE A 202 18.83 -22.40 -23.30
C ILE A 202 19.35 -21.68 -22.04
N GLU A 203 19.49 -22.44 -20.96
CA GLU A 203 20.00 -22.00 -19.66
C GLU A 203 19.28 -20.76 -19.12
N ARG A 204 17.95 -20.83 -19.07
CA ARG A 204 17.10 -19.78 -18.50
C ARG A 204 16.30 -20.29 -17.34
N ARG A 205 16.07 -19.41 -16.37
CA ARG A 205 14.98 -19.56 -15.42
C ARG A 205 13.78 -18.79 -15.97
N ILE A 206 12.66 -19.48 -16.13
CA ILE A 206 11.42 -18.95 -16.68
C ILE A 206 10.32 -19.18 -15.65
N ILE A 207 9.60 -18.13 -15.29
CA ILE A 207 8.47 -18.17 -14.38
C ILE A 207 7.25 -17.68 -15.15
N GLY A 208 6.23 -18.53 -15.23
CA GLY A 208 4.93 -18.19 -15.82
C GLY A 208 3.86 -18.09 -14.73
N TYR A 209 3.09 -17.02 -14.75
CA TYR A 209 1.95 -16.79 -13.89
C TYR A 209 0.70 -16.52 -14.71
N LYS A 210 -0.43 -17.05 -14.25
CA LYS A 210 -1.75 -16.77 -14.84
C LYS A 210 -2.81 -16.63 -13.76
N ASN A 211 -3.66 -15.63 -13.95
CA ASN A 211 -4.95 -15.52 -13.28
C ASN A 211 -6.07 -15.33 -14.32
N ASN A 212 -7.25 -14.90 -13.87
CA ASN A 212 -8.40 -14.71 -14.74
C ASN A 212 -8.24 -13.53 -15.72
N ASP A 213 -7.42 -12.54 -15.36
CA ASP A 213 -7.34 -11.25 -16.05
C ASP A 213 -6.11 -11.16 -16.96
N LEU A 214 -5.00 -11.78 -16.55
CA LEU A 214 -3.70 -11.64 -17.21
C LEU A 214 -2.83 -12.89 -17.16
N TYR A 215 -1.90 -12.91 -18.11
CA TYR A 215 -0.69 -13.71 -18.12
C TYR A 215 0.48 -12.83 -17.70
N SER A 216 1.43 -13.38 -16.97
CA SER A 216 2.70 -12.72 -16.69
C SER A 216 3.84 -13.71 -16.81
N PHE A 217 4.92 -13.29 -17.45
CA PHE A 217 6.12 -14.10 -17.62
C PHE A 217 7.33 -13.29 -17.20
N ALA A 218 8.18 -13.91 -16.39
CA ALA A 218 9.47 -13.38 -16.01
C ALA A 218 10.56 -14.40 -16.31
N TRP A 219 11.71 -13.97 -16.80
CA TRP A 219 12.85 -14.86 -16.99
C TRP A 219 14.18 -14.14 -16.83
N CYS A 220 15.23 -14.93 -16.64
CA CYS A 220 16.62 -14.49 -16.68
C CYS A 220 17.49 -15.59 -17.30
N ARG A 221 18.70 -15.25 -17.77
CA ARG A 221 19.72 -16.25 -18.13
C ARG A 221 20.48 -16.68 -16.89
N LEU A 222 20.87 -17.95 -16.87
CA LEU A 222 21.61 -18.55 -15.79
C LEU A 222 23.11 -18.59 -16.11
N ASN A 223 23.92 -18.43 -15.06
CA ASN A 223 25.34 -18.76 -15.09
C ASN A 223 25.58 -20.21 -14.62
N ASP A 224 26.83 -20.63 -14.56
CA ASP A 224 27.23 -21.98 -14.12
C ASP A 224 26.82 -22.32 -12.67
N GLN A 225 26.41 -21.32 -11.87
CA GLN A 225 25.92 -21.48 -10.50
C GLN A 225 24.39 -21.33 -10.39
N ASP A 226 23.64 -21.39 -11.50
CA ASP A 226 22.18 -21.22 -11.53
C ASP A 226 21.69 -19.85 -11.00
N ASN A 227 22.54 -18.83 -11.03
CA ASN A 227 22.19 -17.44 -10.70
C ASN A 227 21.83 -16.66 -11.96
N CYS A 228 20.90 -15.72 -11.80
CA CYS A 228 20.52 -14.80 -12.88
C CYS A 228 21.71 -13.88 -13.23
N ILE A 229 22.08 -13.87 -14.51
CA ILE A 229 23.09 -12.95 -15.06
C ILE A 229 22.52 -11.54 -15.06
N GLU A 230 23.34 -10.56 -14.66
CA GLU A 230 22.98 -9.15 -14.62
C GLU A 230 22.38 -8.65 -15.95
N SER A 231 21.30 -7.88 -15.85
CA SER A 231 20.57 -7.30 -16.99
C SER A 231 20.01 -8.32 -17.99
N SER A 232 20.06 -9.62 -17.71
CA SER A 232 19.42 -10.64 -18.55
C SER A 232 17.96 -10.91 -18.14
N ASP A 233 17.50 -10.21 -17.11
CA ASP A 233 16.17 -10.32 -16.54
C ASP A 233 15.14 -9.56 -17.37
N PHE A 234 13.98 -10.17 -17.57
CA PHE A 234 12.83 -9.55 -18.23
C PHE A 234 11.55 -9.96 -17.52
N SER A 235 10.57 -9.05 -17.54
CA SER A 235 9.20 -9.34 -17.11
C SER A 235 8.19 -8.68 -18.03
N TYR A 236 7.15 -9.43 -18.38
CA TYR A 236 6.06 -9.02 -19.26
C TYR A 236 4.72 -9.36 -18.63
N THR A 237 3.75 -8.47 -18.78
CA THR A 237 2.36 -8.68 -18.36
C THR A 237 1.44 -8.42 -19.55
N VAL A 238 0.54 -9.37 -19.82
CA VAL A 238 -0.26 -9.42 -21.05
C VAL A 238 -1.68 -9.90 -20.72
N THR A 239 -2.69 -9.23 -21.25
CA THR A 239 -4.08 -9.71 -21.15
C THR A 239 -4.32 -10.92 -22.05
N ALA A 240 -5.34 -11.72 -21.73
CA ALA A 240 -5.65 -12.92 -22.51
C ALA A 240 -5.89 -12.65 -24.01
N GLU A 241 -6.49 -11.50 -24.33
CA GLU A 241 -6.80 -11.08 -25.70
C GLU A 241 -5.54 -10.76 -26.53
N ASN A 242 -4.47 -10.29 -25.88
CA ASN A 242 -3.24 -9.88 -26.53
C ASN A 242 -2.21 -11.02 -26.65
N TRP A 243 -2.61 -12.26 -26.34
CA TRP A 243 -1.71 -13.41 -26.33
C TRP A 243 -1.02 -13.66 -27.68
N GLU A 244 -1.76 -13.67 -28.78
CA GLU A 244 -1.22 -13.95 -30.12
C GLU A 244 -0.17 -12.92 -30.56
N GLN A 245 -0.40 -11.65 -30.20
CA GLN A 245 0.57 -10.59 -30.45
C GLN A 245 1.85 -10.83 -29.63
N PHE A 246 1.69 -11.23 -28.37
CA PHE A 246 2.79 -11.50 -27.45
C PHE A 246 3.61 -12.72 -27.83
N SER A 247 2.98 -13.87 -28.13
CA SER A 247 3.68 -15.06 -28.60
C SER A 247 4.47 -14.75 -29.87
N GLY A 248 3.83 -14.08 -30.85
CA GLY A 248 4.49 -13.67 -32.09
C GLY A 248 5.67 -12.72 -31.88
N PHE A 249 5.59 -11.81 -30.90
CA PHE A 249 6.70 -10.94 -30.50
C PHE A 249 7.83 -11.73 -29.85
N LEU A 250 7.54 -12.55 -28.83
CA LEU A 250 8.54 -13.33 -28.13
C LEU A 250 9.27 -14.29 -29.07
N SER A 251 8.54 -15.00 -29.91
CA SER A 251 9.07 -15.94 -30.90
C SER A 251 10.01 -15.29 -31.90
N LYS A 252 9.98 -13.96 -32.07
CA LYS A 252 10.82 -13.20 -33.02
C LYS A 252 11.84 -12.28 -32.33
N ASN A 253 11.83 -12.18 -31.01
CA ASN A 253 12.71 -11.28 -30.28
C ASN A 253 13.87 -12.07 -29.65
N MET A 254 15.10 -11.62 -29.90
CA MET A 254 16.33 -12.24 -29.41
C MET A 254 17.02 -11.41 -28.31
N LYS A 255 16.39 -10.32 -27.84
CA LYS A 255 17.00 -9.44 -26.86
C LYS A 255 17.37 -10.23 -25.60
N THR A 256 18.66 -10.30 -25.35
CA THR A 256 19.25 -11.16 -24.32
C THR A 256 19.59 -10.37 -23.06
N TYR A 257 19.80 -9.07 -23.22
CA TYR A 257 20.07 -8.11 -22.16
C TYR A 257 19.15 -6.91 -22.31
N ARG A 258 18.57 -6.45 -21.20
CA ARG A 258 17.81 -5.21 -21.15
C ARG A 258 18.77 -4.02 -21.18
N GLU A 259 18.27 -2.90 -21.70
CA GLU A 259 18.97 -1.63 -21.58
C GLU A 259 18.60 -1.00 -20.24
N THR A 260 19.52 -0.25 -19.62
CA THR A 260 19.21 0.55 -18.43
C THR A 260 18.37 1.75 -18.88
N PRO A 261 17.13 1.92 -18.38
CA PRO A 261 16.31 3.06 -18.78
C PRO A 261 16.97 4.37 -18.34
N ILE A 262 17.12 5.30 -19.28
CA ILE A 262 17.62 6.63 -18.99
C ILE A 262 16.45 7.45 -18.46
N ILE A 263 16.36 7.56 -17.14
CA ILE A 263 15.38 8.44 -16.51
C ILE A 263 16.04 9.80 -16.37
N GLN A 264 15.55 10.79 -17.12
CA GLN A 264 16.05 12.17 -17.12
C GLN A 264 15.60 12.92 -15.87
N THR A 265 15.93 12.38 -14.70
CA THR A 265 15.78 13.06 -13.42
C THR A 265 17.15 13.11 -12.79
N GLU A 266 17.69 14.31 -12.56
CA GLU A 266 18.73 14.46 -11.53
C GLU A 266 18.06 14.13 -10.20
N LEU A 267 18.24 12.89 -9.75
CA LEU A 267 17.63 12.41 -8.53
C LEU A 267 18.31 13.13 -7.37
N ALA A 268 17.54 13.94 -6.63
CA ALA A 268 18.01 14.48 -5.35
C ALA A 268 18.38 13.36 -4.37
N ARG A 269 17.80 12.17 -4.55
CA ARG A 269 18.14 10.93 -3.85
C ARG A 269 17.89 9.73 -4.76
N GLU A 270 18.89 8.86 -4.87
CA GLU A 270 18.76 7.58 -5.58
C GLU A 270 17.68 6.69 -4.93
N PRO A 271 16.86 5.97 -5.71
CA PRO A 271 15.92 5.01 -5.18
C PRO A 271 16.66 3.86 -4.47
N THR A 272 16.02 3.33 -3.43
CA THR A 272 16.48 2.11 -2.75
C THR A 272 16.43 0.90 -3.67
N ALA A 273 15.39 0.82 -4.50
CA ALA A 273 15.21 -0.24 -5.48
C ALA A 273 14.47 0.25 -6.73
N GLN A 274 14.58 -0.51 -7.82
CA GLN A 274 13.93 -0.21 -9.10
C GLN A 274 13.29 -1.45 -9.71
N SER A 275 12.13 -1.27 -10.34
CA SER A 275 11.45 -2.31 -11.13
C SER A 275 11.22 -1.82 -12.56
N PHE A 276 11.40 -2.72 -13.51
CA PHE A 276 11.25 -2.47 -14.94
C PHE A 276 10.24 -3.46 -15.51
N MET A 277 9.14 -2.94 -16.06
CA MET A 277 8.06 -3.75 -16.60
C MET A 277 7.82 -3.39 -18.07
N ASN A 278 7.58 -4.39 -18.90
CA ASN A 278 7.26 -4.20 -20.32
C ASN A 278 5.80 -4.58 -20.59
N TYR A 279 5.18 -3.84 -21.50
CA TYR A 279 3.79 -4.04 -21.92
C TYR A 279 3.72 -4.26 -23.43
N LEU A 280 2.84 -5.17 -23.84
CA LEU A 280 2.55 -5.43 -25.24
C LEU A 280 1.05 -5.60 -25.44
N ASP A 281 0.36 -4.47 -25.50
CA ASP A 281 -1.10 -4.39 -25.54
C ASP A 281 -1.64 -3.46 -26.64
N GLY A 282 -0.73 -2.90 -27.45
CA GLY A 282 -1.07 -1.94 -28.51
C GLY A 282 -1.60 -0.61 -27.99
N SER A 283 -1.41 -0.30 -26.70
CA SER A 283 -1.81 0.98 -26.10
C SER A 283 -0.86 2.14 -26.43
N GLY A 284 0.35 1.86 -26.93
CA GLY A 284 1.38 2.88 -27.13
C GLY A 284 2.31 3.08 -25.93
N ILE A 285 1.97 2.51 -24.76
CA ILE A 285 2.88 2.40 -23.61
C ILE A 285 3.74 1.15 -23.80
N HIS A 286 5.06 1.33 -23.87
CA HIS A 286 6.02 0.24 -24.05
C HIS A 286 6.47 -0.35 -22.72
N SER A 287 6.74 0.52 -21.75
CA SER A 287 7.38 0.13 -20.50
C SER A 287 6.98 1.04 -19.35
N LYS A 288 7.20 0.54 -18.14
CA LYS A 288 7.04 1.25 -16.88
C LYS A 288 8.26 1.03 -16.01
N VAL A 289 8.71 2.10 -15.38
CA VAL A 289 9.72 2.05 -14.33
C VAL A 289 9.10 2.46 -13.01
N ILE A 290 9.44 1.76 -11.94
CA ILE A 290 9.01 2.10 -10.58
C ILE A 290 10.26 2.32 -9.74
N HIS A 291 10.32 3.48 -9.09
CA HIS A 291 11.33 3.84 -8.10
C HIS A 291 10.76 3.60 -6.71
N TYR A 292 11.50 2.83 -5.90
CA TYR A 292 11.14 2.45 -4.55
C TYR A 292 12.04 3.20 -3.57
N TYR A 293 11.44 3.84 -2.58
CA TYR A 293 12.13 4.46 -1.46
C TYR A 293 11.66 3.75 -0.20
N ILE A 294 12.50 2.86 0.33
CA ILE A 294 12.15 1.97 1.43
C ILE A 294 12.85 2.48 2.68
N SER A 295 12.13 2.51 3.79
CA SER A 295 12.69 2.81 5.11
C SER A 295 12.22 1.77 6.11
N LYS A 296 13.08 1.41 7.06
CA LYS A 296 12.77 0.45 8.11
C LYS A 296 12.42 1.18 9.40
N GLU A 297 11.27 0.86 9.98
CA GLU A 297 10.89 1.32 11.29
C GLU A 297 11.57 0.51 12.40
N GLN A 298 11.59 1.07 13.62
CA GLN A 298 12.10 0.35 14.81
C GLN A 298 11.31 -0.93 15.11
N SER A 299 10.03 -0.96 14.73
CA SER A 299 9.14 -2.12 14.84
C SER A 299 9.52 -3.28 13.91
N GLY A 300 10.41 -3.05 12.94
CA GLY A 300 10.72 -3.99 11.87
C GLY A 300 9.82 -3.86 10.64
N ALA A 301 8.73 -3.08 10.72
CA ALA A 301 7.89 -2.76 9.56
C ALA A 301 8.67 -1.93 8.53
N LEU A 302 8.35 -2.12 7.25
CA LEU A 302 8.96 -1.40 6.15
C LEU A 302 7.95 -0.37 5.61
N ASN A 303 8.34 0.90 5.52
CA ASN A 303 7.56 1.94 4.88
C ASN A 303 8.09 2.16 3.46
N TYR A 304 7.18 2.16 2.51
CA TYR A 304 7.47 2.30 1.10
C TYR A 304 6.88 3.59 0.57
N SER A 305 7.66 4.31 -0.20
CA SER A 305 7.16 5.30 -1.16
C SER A 305 7.57 4.87 -2.56
N PHE A 306 6.65 5.00 -3.50
CA PHE A 306 6.85 4.60 -4.88
C PHE A 306 6.56 5.78 -5.80
N MET A 307 7.39 5.92 -6.83
CA MET A 307 7.10 6.79 -7.97
C MET A 307 7.16 5.94 -9.22
N SER A 308 6.09 5.95 -10.02
CA SER A 308 6.04 5.19 -11.26
C SER A 308 6.04 6.11 -12.48
N PHE A 309 6.71 5.64 -13.52
CA PHE A 309 6.86 6.35 -14.79
C PHE A 309 6.55 5.40 -15.94
N ILE A 310 5.95 5.90 -17.01
CA ILE A 310 5.69 5.15 -18.24
C ILE A 310 6.42 5.77 -19.42
N THR A 311 6.75 4.96 -20.41
CA THR A 311 7.42 5.40 -21.65
C THR A 311 6.55 5.10 -22.85
N GLU A 312 6.37 6.08 -23.73
CA GLU A 312 5.65 5.94 -24.99
C GLU A 312 6.55 5.30 -26.07
N ASN A 313 5.97 4.56 -27.03
CA ASN A 313 6.72 3.84 -28.08
C ASN A 313 7.68 4.72 -28.91
N ASN A 314 7.38 6.01 -29.07
CA ASN A 314 8.10 6.93 -29.97
C ASN A 314 8.72 8.11 -29.22
N SER A 315 8.95 7.99 -27.92
CA SER A 315 9.46 9.06 -27.08
C SER A 315 10.51 8.55 -26.10
N ASP A 316 11.62 9.28 -25.99
CA ASP A 316 12.61 9.06 -24.93
C ASP A 316 12.16 9.65 -23.57
N TYR A 317 11.02 10.38 -23.56
CA TYR A 317 10.49 10.98 -22.36
C TYR A 317 9.65 10.00 -21.55
N HIS A 318 9.84 10.06 -20.24
CA HIS A 318 9.08 9.30 -19.27
C HIS A 318 7.98 10.19 -18.68
N HIS A 319 6.76 9.67 -18.60
CA HIS A 319 5.62 10.36 -18.01
C HIS A 319 5.41 9.84 -16.59
N ALA A 320 5.29 10.72 -15.61
CA ALA A 320 4.89 10.31 -14.27
C ALA A 320 3.48 9.72 -14.31
N LEU A 321 3.33 8.47 -13.86
CA LEU A 321 2.07 7.75 -13.85
C LEU A 321 1.37 7.92 -12.50
N SER A 322 2.08 7.64 -11.41
CA SER A 322 1.53 7.73 -10.05
C SER A 322 2.60 7.88 -8.97
N ILE A 323 2.15 8.35 -7.81
CA ILE A 323 2.93 8.36 -6.56
C ILE A 323 2.12 7.62 -5.50
N ARG A 324 2.78 6.75 -4.73
CA ARG A 324 2.11 5.92 -3.72
C ARG A 324 2.94 5.82 -2.44
N ALA A 325 2.26 5.60 -1.32
CA ALA A 325 2.88 5.19 -0.07
C ALA A 325 2.10 4.03 0.58
N ALA A 326 2.84 3.10 1.17
CA ALA A 326 2.27 1.95 1.86
C ALA A 326 3.26 1.44 2.92
N SER A 327 2.76 0.75 3.93
CA SER A 327 3.57 -0.06 4.83
C SER A 327 3.56 -1.51 4.37
N ALA A 328 4.65 -2.24 4.60
CA ALA A 328 4.73 -3.66 4.37
C ALA A 328 5.30 -4.41 5.57
N GLN A 329 4.76 -5.60 5.78
CA GLN A 329 5.15 -6.50 6.86
C GLN A 329 5.20 -7.93 6.33
N GLU A 330 6.11 -8.74 6.85
CA GLU A 330 6.16 -10.16 6.53
C GLU A 330 4.94 -10.86 7.13
N TYR A 331 4.19 -11.55 6.27
CA TYR A 331 3.08 -12.40 6.68
C TYR A 331 3.62 -13.75 7.15
N ASP A 332 3.07 -14.29 8.23
CA ASP A 332 3.50 -15.52 8.94
C ASP A 332 4.19 -16.56 8.04
N LYS A 333 5.49 -16.79 8.31
CA LYS A 333 6.37 -17.71 7.57
C LYS A 333 5.80 -19.12 7.46
N THR A 334 5.03 -19.59 8.44
CA THR A 334 4.53 -20.97 8.46
C THR A 334 3.41 -21.23 7.45
N GLN A 335 2.87 -20.16 6.82
CA GLN A 335 1.73 -20.24 5.92
C GLN A 335 2.05 -19.83 4.47
N SER A 336 3.28 -19.40 4.18
CA SER A 336 3.66 -18.99 2.82
C SER A 336 3.93 -20.19 1.90
N GLN A 337 3.41 -20.14 0.67
CA GLN A 337 3.76 -21.07 -0.41
C GLN A 337 5.00 -20.63 -1.20
N PHE A 338 5.53 -19.44 -0.90
CA PHE A 338 6.65 -18.79 -1.57
C PHE A 338 7.80 -18.60 -0.57
N LEU A 339 8.93 -18.01 -1.02
CA LEU A 339 10.06 -17.75 -0.12
C LEU A 339 9.64 -16.83 1.04
N LYS A 340 8.83 -15.81 0.73
CA LYS A 340 8.18 -14.92 1.69
C LYS A 340 6.82 -14.46 1.14
N THR A 341 5.86 -14.27 2.03
CA THR A 341 4.62 -13.52 1.75
C THR A 341 4.68 -12.19 2.48
N ILE A 342 4.33 -11.10 1.81
CA ILE A 342 4.37 -9.76 2.36
C ILE A 342 2.97 -9.17 2.24
N ILE A 343 2.42 -8.70 3.36
CA ILE A 343 1.19 -7.91 3.37
C ILE A 343 1.54 -6.43 3.17
N ILE A 344 0.91 -5.81 2.18
CA ILE A 344 1.01 -4.39 1.86
C ILE A 344 -0.25 -3.70 2.38
N THR A 345 -0.08 -2.72 3.26
CA THR A 345 -1.15 -1.87 3.78
C THR A 345 -1.09 -0.51 3.09
N PRO A 346 -2.07 -0.17 2.24
CA PRO A 346 -2.11 1.11 1.55
C PRO A 346 -2.20 2.31 2.52
N GLU A 347 -1.52 3.41 2.19
CA GLU A 347 -1.59 4.65 2.98
C GLU A 347 -1.95 5.87 2.13
N MET A 348 -1.37 5.98 0.93
CA MET A 348 -1.60 7.13 0.04
C MET A 348 -1.45 6.75 -1.42
N PHE A 349 -2.33 7.29 -2.25
CA PHE A 349 -2.25 7.20 -3.71
C PHE A 349 -2.47 8.57 -4.33
N HIS A 350 -1.64 8.92 -5.30
CA HIS A 350 -1.83 10.08 -6.17
C HIS A 350 -1.68 9.68 -7.64
N TRP A 351 -2.71 9.96 -8.43
CA TRP A 351 -2.71 9.76 -9.88
C TRP A 351 -2.07 10.96 -10.56
N SER A 352 -1.01 10.74 -11.34
CA SER A 352 -0.25 11.81 -12.01
C SER A 352 -0.31 11.74 -13.54
N TYR A 353 -0.85 10.66 -14.09
CA TYR A 353 -0.94 10.47 -15.54
C TYR A 353 -1.83 11.51 -16.21
N GLN A 354 -1.35 12.00 -17.35
CA GLN A 354 -2.05 12.91 -18.25
C GLN A 354 -2.25 12.25 -19.62
N PRO A 355 -3.48 12.26 -20.17
CA PRO A 355 -3.75 11.70 -21.49
C PRO A 355 -2.90 12.31 -22.60
N SER A 356 -2.39 11.47 -23.50
CA SER A 356 -1.70 11.86 -24.74
C SER A 356 -2.43 11.29 -25.97
N LYS A 357 -2.10 11.77 -27.18
CA LYS A 357 -2.71 11.24 -28.42
C LYS A 357 -2.04 9.94 -28.87
N GLU A 358 -0.87 9.69 -28.34
CA GLU A 358 0.01 8.57 -28.59
C GLU A 358 -0.43 7.32 -27.82
N ILE A 359 -1.23 7.51 -26.75
CA ILE A 359 -1.71 6.45 -25.87
C ILE A 359 -3.20 6.14 -26.11
N ILE A 360 -3.52 4.88 -26.37
CA ILE A 360 -4.88 4.34 -26.46
C ILE A 360 -5.25 3.73 -25.11
N GLU A 361 -5.82 4.55 -24.22
CA GLU A 361 -6.07 4.20 -22.81
C GLU A 361 -6.89 2.92 -22.63
N SER A 362 -7.90 2.71 -23.47
CA SER A 362 -8.79 1.54 -23.39
C SER A 362 -8.10 0.20 -23.64
N LYS A 363 -6.88 0.22 -24.16
CA LYS A 363 -6.05 -0.98 -24.38
C LYS A 363 -4.94 -1.14 -23.34
N SER A 364 -4.71 -0.13 -22.50
CA SER A 364 -3.50 -0.08 -21.67
C SER A 364 -3.62 -0.91 -20.40
N VAL A 365 -2.90 -2.03 -20.36
CA VAL A 365 -2.72 -2.85 -19.16
C VAL A 365 -2.01 -2.05 -18.07
N ALA A 366 -1.04 -1.20 -18.43
CA ALA A 366 -0.35 -0.35 -17.48
C ALA A 366 -1.30 0.62 -16.75
N LEU A 367 -2.20 1.27 -17.49
CA LEU A 367 -3.19 2.19 -16.89
C LEU A 367 -4.29 1.42 -16.15
N THR A 368 -4.78 0.30 -16.69
CA THR A 368 -5.79 -0.52 -16.03
C THR A 368 -5.29 -1.06 -14.69
N THR A 369 -4.09 -1.66 -14.66
CA THR A 369 -3.51 -2.19 -13.41
C THR A 369 -3.22 -1.10 -12.39
N GLU A 370 -2.76 0.08 -12.84
CA GLU A 370 -2.57 1.23 -11.94
C GLU A 370 -3.90 1.78 -11.41
N LYS A 371 -4.97 1.73 -12.21
CA LYS A 371 -6.32 2.14 -11.80
C LYS A 371 -6.92 1.18 -10.78
N THR A 372 -6.78 -0.14 -10.99
CA THR A 372 -7.14 -1.14 -9.98
C THR A 372 -6.41 -0.87 -8.67
N MET A 373 -5.11 -0.56 -8.76
CA MET A 373 -4.32 -0.23 -7.58
C MET A 373 -4.77 1.06 -6.90
N GLN A 374 -5.17 2.08 -7.65
CA GLN A 374 -5.78 3.28 -7.08
C GLN A 374 -7.01 2.94 -6.25
N ASP A 375 -7.90 2.10 -6.78
CA ASP A 375 -9.13 1.74 -6.11
C ASP A 375 -8.84 0.93 -4.83
N THR A 376 -7.88 0.00 -4.85
CA THR A 376 -7.36 -0.70 -3.66
C THR A 376 -6.87 0.28 -2.58
N TYR A 377 -6.11 1.31 -2.97
CA TYR A 377 -5.58 2.30 -2.05
C TYR A 377 -6.68 3.21 -1.48
N LEU A 378 -7.61 3.67 -2.31
CA LEU A 378 -8.73 4.51 -1.86
C LEU A 378 -9.65 3.75 -0.90
N ASN A 379 -9.74 2.43 -1.04
CA ASN A 379 -10.50 1.54 -0.16
C ASN A 379 -9.69 1.02 1.04
N ASN A 380 -8.42 1.43 1.20
CA ASN A 380 -7.50 0.92 2.24
C ASN A 380 -7.45 -0.61 2.34
N THR A 381 -7.58 -1.31 1.22
CA THR A 381 -7.63 -2.77 1.20
C THR A 381 -6.23 -3.35 1.23
N PRO A 382 -5.84 -4.14 2.26
CA PRO A 382 -4.53 -4.78 2.27
C PRO A 382 -4.38 -5.78 1.14
N THR A 383 -3.20 -5.84 0.53
CA THR A 383 -2.88 -6.76 -0.57
C THR A 383 -1.68 -7.62 -0.22
N PHE A 384 -1.54 -8.75 -0.92
CA PHE A 384 -0.40 -9.65 -0.74
C PHE A 384 0.54 -9.59 -1.94
N THR A 385 1.83 -9.57 -1.64
CA THR A 385 2.90 -9.75 -2.62
C THR A 385 3.77 -10.90 -2.17
N TYR A 386 4.34 -11.62 -3.13
CA TYR A 386 5.04 -12.87 -2.88
C TYR A 386 6.45 -12.83 -3.45
N LEU A 387 7.44 -13.16 -2.64
CA LEU A 387 8.83 -13.30 -3.06
C LEU A 387 9.02 -14.68 -3.68
N VAL A 388 9.12 -14.72 -5.01
CA VAL A 388 9.22 -15.97 -5.78
C VAL A 388 10.68 -16.44 -5.91
N TYR A 389 11.60 -15.50 -6.10
CA TYR A 389 13.03 -15.77 -6.22
C TYR A 389 13.86 -14.65 -5.61
N GLN A 390 15.03 -15.00 -5.07
CA GLN A 390 15.96 -14.07 -4.44
C GLN A 390 17.41 -14.46 -4.75
N GLN A 391 18.22 -13.46 -5.11
CA GLN A 391 19.68 -13.48 -5.10
C GLN A 391 20.20 -12.09 -4.70
N ASP A 392 21.52 -11.94 -4.60
CA ASP A 392 22.13 -10.64 -4.33
C ASP A 392 21.64 -9.57 -5.31
N TYR A 393 21.11 -8.47 -4.75
CA TYR A 393 20.61 -7.30 -5.47
C TYR A 393 19.43 -7.54 -6.43
N LEU A 394 18.90 -8.76 -6.53
CA LEU A 394 17.83 -9.09 -7.49
C LEU A 394 16.79 -10.03 -6.87
N ASN A 395 15.54 -9.56 -6.84
CA ASN A 395 14.39 -10.32 -6.38
C ASN A 395 13.34 -10.43 -7.48
N LEU A 396 12.59 -11.53 -7.50
CA LEU A 396 11.38 -11.68 -8.31
C LEU A 396 10.16 -11.63 -7.41
N ILE A 397 9.27 -10.68 -7.69
CA ILE A 397 8.03 -10.48 -6.93
C ILE A 397 6.84 -10.87 -7.80
N LEU A 398 5.86 -11.54 -7.19
CA LEU A 398 4.54 -11.76 -7.74
C LEU A 398 3.51 -10.91 -6.98
N SER A 399 2.63 -10.24 -7.72
CA SER A 399 1.43 -9.57 -7.21
C SER A 399 0.27 -9.86 -8.14
N ASP A 400 -0.91 -10.13 -7.61
CA ASP A 400 -2.09 -10.46 -8.43
C ASP A 400 -2.49 -9.32 -9.37
N ASP A 401 -2.34 -8.06 -8.92
CA ASP A 401 -2.70 -6.88 -9.71
C ASP A 401 -1.75 -6.60 -10.89
N THR A 402 -0.47 -6.95 -10.77
CA THR A 402 0.57 -6.51 -11.72
C THR A 402 1.28 -7.67 -12.43
N GLY A 403 1.16 -8.89 -11.90
CA GLY A 403 1.93 -10.05 -12.33
C GLY A 403 3.33 -10.10 -11.70
N LEU A 404 4.24 -10.75 -12.42
CA LEU A 404 5.64 -10.96 -12.06
C LEU A 404 6.49 -9.76 -12.46
N TYR A 405 7.39 -9.32 -11.59
CA TYR A 405 8.37 -8.28 -11.91
C TYR A 405 9.65 -8.40 -11.09
N TRP A 406 10.76 -7.99 -11.70
CA TRP A 406 12.08 -7.99 -11.07
C TRP A 406 12.33 -6.71 -10.28
N LEU A 407 12.70 -6.86 -9.01
CA LEU A 407 13.10 -5.77 -8.12
C LEU A 407 14.62 -5.76 -7.96
N HIS A 408 15.26 -4.68 -8.41
CA HIS A 408 16.70 -4.46 -8.35
C HIS A 408 17.02 -3.61 -7.14
N ASN A 409 17.66 -4.20 -6.12
CA ASN A 409 18.01 -3.49 -4.89
C ASN A 409 19.38 -2.82 -5.02
N SER A 410 19.52 -1.63 -4.44
CA SER A 410 20.83 -0.95 -4.37
C SER A 410 21.81 -1.66 -3.41
N GLU A 411 23.11 -1.41 -3.61
CA GLU A 411 24.17 -1.96 -2.75
C GLU A 411 23.99 -1.68 -1.25
N LYS A 412 23.31 -0.57 -0.90
CA LYS A 412 23.09 -0.15 0.48
C LYS A 412 21.99 -0.93 1.19
N ASP A 413 21.05 -1.53 0.44
CA ASP A 413 19.81 -2.11 0.98
C ASP A 413 19.66 -3.63 0.75
N ASN A 414 20.66 -4.34 0.21
CA ASN A 414 20.64 -5.81 0.11
C ASN A 414 20.30 -6.48 1.47
N LYS A 415 20.75 -5.85 2.57
CA LYS A 415 20.47 -6.29 3.95
C LYS A 415 19.03 -6.10 4.42
N SER A 416 18.25 -5.22 3.79
CA SER A 416 16.89 -4.89 4.25
C SER A 416 15.94 -6.09 4.11
N LEU A 417 16.10 -6.89 3.05
CA LEU A 417 15.37 -8.14 2.81
C LEU A 417 16.07 -9.39 3.36
N GLU A 418 17.38 -9.32 3.65
CA GLU A 418 18.13 -10.36 4.39
C GLU A 418 17.82 -10.35 5.89
N SER A 419 17.52 -9.19 6.49
CA SER A 419 17.43 -8.99 7.95
C SER A 419 16.22 -9.62 8.67
N THR A 420 15.59 -10.66 8.10
CA THR A 420 14.73 -11.60 8.86
C THR A 420 15.39 -12.97 9.08
N VAL A 421 16.72 -13.04 8.91
CA VAL A 421 17.57 -14.13 9.40
C VAL A 421 18.33 -13.63 10.62
N ASP A 422 17.98 -14.17 11.78
CA ASP A 422 18.85 -14.14 12.95
C ASP A 422 20.07 -15.04 12.63
N PRO A 423 21.31 -14.53 12.59
CA PRO A 423 22.48 -15.36 12.30
C PRO A 423 22.85 -16.31 13.46
N GLU A 424 22.21 -16.20 14.61
CA GLU A 424 22.50 -17.03 15.79
C GLU A 424 21.52 -18.21 15.92
N ASN A 425 21.56 -19.16 14.98
CA ASN A 425 21.18 -20.54 15.31
C ASN A 425 21.72 -21.57 14.31
N THR A 426 22.98 -21.42 13.92
CA THR A 426 23.77 -22.55 13.43
C THR A 426 24.86 -22.81 14.45
N TYR A 427 24.94 -24.07 14.91
CA TYR A 427 25.80 -24.69 15.94
C TYR A 427 25.17 -24.91 17.32
N GLN A 428 25.19 -26.20 17.72
CA GLN A 428 24.68 -26.89 18.93
C GLN A 428 23.24 -27.41 18.75
N ASP A 429 22.95 -28.71 18.60
CA ASP A 429 23.67 -29.98 18.83
C ASP A 429 23.30 -31.03 17.76
#